data_AF-A0A6G6PH55-F1
#
_entry.id   AF-A0A6G6PH55-F1
#
_cell.length_a   1.000
_cell.length_b   1.000
_cell.length_c   1.000
_cell.angle_alpha   90.00
_cell.angle_beta   90.00
_cell.angle_gamma   90.00
#
_symmetry.space_group_name_H-M   'P 1'
#
loop_
_entity.id
_entity.type
_entity.pdbx_description
1 polymer ?
#
loop_
_entity_poly.entity_id
_entity_poly.type
_entity_poly.pdbx_seq_one_letter_code
_entity_poly.pdbx_strand_id
1 'polypeptide(L)'
;MGILKDSKLLLVSLLIILLSEAIGQIKISLVMVFPMLYSMLMGGIISFPKFKILSEKNMAHASSIMSVALVILIAKLSTSVGASWEKIIQAGGALILQEVGHFIGTILLGLPLAIMLGMGREAVGATYSIGREPNIAIIEAKYGLSSPEGRGVMAMYICGTLYGAVWMGVIASVIAGLDIMSPLALAMGAGVGSGSMLAASVAPLLELYPEHAADIQAFSSSANLMSSVLGLYIYIFFSLPFASFLYNKLKRKRATASADTE
;
A
#
# COMPACT_ATOMS: atom_id res chain seq x y z
N MET A 1 -4.98 14.28 25.39
CA MET A 1 -4.05 15.43 25.52
C MET A 1 -2.67 15.09 26.11
N GLY A 2 -2.38 13.85 26.54
CA GLY A 2 -1.03 13.45 26.99
C GLY A 2 -0.05 13.14 25.85
N ILE A 3 -0.55 12.90 24.63
CA ILE A 3 0.22 12.54 23.44
C ILE A 3 1.18 13.66 23.00
N LEU A 4 0.72 14.93 23.05
CA LEU A 4 1.53 16.10 22.72
C LEU A 4 2.58 16.46 23.79
N LYS A 5 2.55 15.81 24.96
CA LYS A 5 3.52 16.02 26.03
C LYS A 5 4.73 15.07 25.94
N ASP A 6 4.74 14.16 24.96
CA ASP A 6 5.87 13.25 24.74
C ASP A 6 6.99 13.95 23.95
N SER A 7 7.66 14.88 24.62
CA SER A 7 8.71 15.71 24.02
C SER A 7 9.84 14.88 23.42
N LYS A 8 10.13 13.72 24.02
CA LYS A 8 11.16 12.80 23.54
C LYS A 8 10.77 12.19 22.20
N LEU A 9 9.56 11.65 22.09
CA LEU A 9 9.05 11.09 20.84
C LEU A 9 8.98 12.16 19.75
N LEU A 10 8.47 13.35 20.06
CA LEU A 10 8.34 14.44 19.11
C LEU A 10 9.71 14.92 18.61
N LEU A 11 10.69 15.08 19.49
CA LEU A 11 12.03 15.53 19.14
C LEU A 11 12.78 14.49 18.30
N VAL A 12 12.69 13.20 18.66
CA VAL A 12 13.26 12.11 17.85
C VAL A 12 12.61 12.07 16.46
N SER A 13 11.28 12.15 16.40
CA SER A 13 10.54 12.16 15.13
C SER A 13 10.92 13.36 14.27
N LEU A 14 11.03 14.56 14.86
CA LEU A 14 11.43 15.78 14.17
C LEU A 14 12.85 15.67 13.61
N LEU A 15 13.81 15.16 14.39
CA LEU A 15 15.18 14.95 13.93
C LEU A 15 15.24 13.97 12.75
N ILE A 16 14.50 12.86 12.85
CA ILE A 16 14.42 11.89 11.74
C ILE A 16 13.85 12.58 10.50
N ILE A 17 12.77 13.36 10.63
CA ILE A 17 12.17 14.08 9.49
C ILE A 17 13.17 15.07 8.88
N LEU A 18 13.84 15.90 9.69
CA LEU A 18 14.79 16.89 9.19
C LEU A 18 15.98 16.25 8.49
N LEU A 19 16.58 15.21 9.10
CA LEU A 19 17.64 14.44 8.45
C LEU A 19 17.12 13.81 7.17
N SER A 20 15.87 13.36 7.18
CA SER A 20 15.34 12.64 6.05
C SER A 20 15.06 13.55 4.85
N GLU A 21 14.43 14.69 5.09
CA GLU A 21 14.16 15.70 4.08
C GLU A 21 15.45 16.34 3.56
N ALA A 22 16.49 16.50 4.40
CA ALA A 22 17.79 17.00 3.98
C ALA A 22 18.49 16.09 2.98
N ILE A 23 18.28 14.77 3.08
CA ILE A 23 18.78 13.80 2.09
C ILE A 23 17.96 13.87 0.79
N GLY A 24 16.65 14.03 0.92
CA GLY A 24 15.73 14.10 -0.22
C GLY A 24 15.60 12.76 -0.98
N GLN A 25 14.95 12.81 -2.15
CA GLN A 25 14.76 11.60 -2.94
C GLN A 25 16.08 11.09 -3.52
N ILE A 26 16.40 9.83 -3.26
CA ILE A 26 17.57 9.17 -3.83
C ILE A 26 17.10 8.26 -4.95
N LYS A 27 17.68 8.44 -6.15
CA LYS A 27 17.49 7.51 -7.27
C LYS A 27 18.59 6.46 -7.24
N ILE A 28 18.23 5.20 -7.00
CA ILE A 28 19.15 4.05 -7.09
C ILE A 28 18.70 3.19 -8.26
N SER A 29 19.34 3.35 -9.41
CA SER A 29 18.96 2.64 -10.65
C SER A 29 17.47 2.86 -10.99
N LEU A 30 16.68 1.78 -11.10
CA LEU A 30 15.24 1.77 -11.38
C LEU A 30 14.36 2.10 -10.15
N VAL A 31 14.94 2.18 -8.95
CA VAL A 31 14.17 2.38 -7.70
C VAL A 31 14.34 3.80 -7.19
N MET A 32 13.22 4.48 -6.97
CA MET A 32 13.18 5.76 -6.27
C MET A 32 12.97 5.52 -4.78
N VAL A 33 13.97 5.89 -3.99
CA VAL A 33 13.94 5.82 -2.53
C VAL A 33 13.48 7.17 -2.00
N PHE A 34 12.28 7.19 -1.42
CA PHE A 34 11.67 8.39 -0.86
C PHE A 34 12.12 8.64 0.59
N PRO A 35 12.13 9.90 1.05
CA PRO A 35 12.39 10.25 2.45
C PRO A 35 11.67 9.41 3.49
N MET A 36 10.40 9.13 3.20
CA MET A 36 9.54 8.30 4.02
C MET A 36 10.09 6.88 4.28
N LEU A 37 10.80 6.27 3.31
CA LEU A 37 11.29 4.91 3.44
C LEU A 37 12.43 4.83 4.46
N TYR A 38 13.46 5.67 4.32
CA TYR A 38 14.56 5.65 5.27
C TYR A 38 14.21 6.34 6.59
N SER A 39 13.27 7.28 6.64
CA SER A 39 12.74 7.79 7.91
C SER A 39 12.09 6.67 8.73
N MET A 40 11.35 5.78 8.06
CA MET A 40 10.75 4.60 8.67
C MET A 40 11.81 3.60 9.13
N LEU A 41 12.85 3.34 8.34
CA LEU A 41 13.95 2.46 8.74
C LEU A 41 14.72 3.02 9.95
N MET A 42 15.05 4.31 9.94
CA MET A 42 15.69 5.00 11.06
C MET A 42 14.81 4.95 12.31
N GLY A 43 13.51 5.26 12.17
CA GLY A 43 12.54 5.16 13.26
C GLY A 43 12.47 3.75 13.82
N GLY A 44 12.43 2.73 12.96
CA GLY A 44 12.47 1.32 13.35
C GLY A 44 13.74 0.96 14.12
N ILE A 45 14.91 1.33 13.60
CA ILE A 45 16.22 1.08 14.24
C ILE A 45 16.28 1.75 15.62
N ILE A 46 15.91 3.03 15.72
CA ILE A 46 15.94 3.78 16.98
C ILE A 46 14.94 3.22 18.00
N SER A 47 13.84 2.63 17.52
CA SER A 47 12.82 2.01 18.36
C SER A 47 13.19 0.61 18.85
N PHE A 48 14.33 0.03 18.44
CA PHE A 48 14.75 -1.28 18.96
C PHE A 48 14.98 -1.21 20.48
N PRO A 49 14.40 -2.16 21.26
CA PRO A 49 14.52 -2.17 22.72
C PRO A 49 15.97 -2.13 23.24
N LYS A 50 16.91 -2.68 22.46
CA LYS A 50 18.35 -2.71 22.78
C LYS A 50 18.96 -1.31 22.94
N PHE A 51 18.51 -0.32 22.18
CA PHE A 51 19.07 1.03 22.24
C PHE A 51 18.52 1.84 23.42
N LYS A 52 17.40 1.43 24.03
CA LYS A 52 16.74 2.10 25.16
C LYS A 52 16.43 3.60 24.91
N ILE A 53 16.37 4.01 23.63
CA ILE A 53 16.07 5.38 23.24
C ILE A 53 14.58 5.64 23.40
N LEU A 54 13.72 4.71 22.99
CA LEU A 54 12.27 4.81 23.12
C LEU A 54 11.74 3.71 24.04
N SER A 55 10.73 4.04 24.83
CA SER A 55 10.01 3.10 25.71
C SER A 55 8.72 2.62 25.05
N GLU A 56 8.14 1.53 25.54
CA GLU A 56 6.82 1.05 25.09
C GLU A 56 5.73 2.12 25.22
N LYS A 57 5.81 2.97 26.27
CA LYS A 57 4.91 4.12 26.42
C LYS A 57 5.05 5.11 25.27
N ASN A 58 6.27 5.40 24.82
CA ASN A 58 6.50 6.25 23.65
C ASN A 58 5.92 5.60 22.39
N MET A 59 6.03 4.27 22.26
CA MET A 59 5.47 3.54 21.11
C MET A 59 3.95 3.52 21.10
N ALA A 60 3.32 3.37 22.26
CA ALA A 60 1.87 3.51 22.39
C ALA A 60 1.40 4.92 21.98
N HIS A 61 2.10 5.97 22.43
CA HIS A 61 1.81 7.34 22.00
C HIS A 61 2.02 7.53 20.49
N ALA A 62 3.09 6.96 19.90
CA ALA A 62 3.32 7.02 18.45
C ALA A 62 2.17 6.40 17.66
N SER A 63 1.65 5.25 18.11
CA SER A 63 0.45 4.64 17.52
C SER A 63 -0.77 5.56 17.59
N SER A 64 -0.97 6.28 18.69
CA SER A 64 -2.08 7.24 18.81
C SER A 64 -1.89 8.48 17.93
N ILE A 65 -0.66 9.00 17.80
CA ILE A 65 -0.35 10.09 16.87
C ILE A 65 -0.65 9.66 15.45
N MET A 66 -0.29 8.42 15.09
CA MET A 66 -0.57 7.86 13.77
C MET A 66 -2.06 7.89 13.47
N SER A 67 -2.93 7.44 14.39
CA SER A 67 -4.39 7.50 14.20
C SER A 67 -4.88 8.92 13.90
N VAL A 68 -4.37 9.93 14.61
CA VAL A 68 -4.71 11.34 14.36
C VAL A 68 -4.21 11.81 12.99
N ALA A 69 -2.97 11.47 12.63
CA ALA A 69 -2.40 11.83 11.32
C ALA A 69 -3.18 11.18 10.16
N LEU A 70 -3.65 9.95 10.34
CA LEU A 70 -4.46 9.24 9.34
C LEU A 70 -5.81 9.92 9.10
N VAL A 71 -6.43 10.53 10.11
CA VAL A 71 -7.65 11.34 9.91
C VAL A 71 -7.39 12.54 8.99
N ILE A 72 -6.28 13.24 9.21
CA ILE A 72 -5.87 14.38 8.36
C ILE A 72 -5.58 13.89 6.93
N LEU A 73 -4.94 12.73 6.80
CA LEU A 73 -4.68 12.11 5.50
C LEU A 73 -5.99 11.78 4.77
N ILE A 74 -6.96 11.13 5.43
CA ILE A 74 -8.26 10.83 4.84
C ILE A 74 -8.97 12.11 4.39
N ALA A 75 -8.91 13.17 5.19
CA ALA A 75 -9.50 14.46 4.82
C ALA A 75 -8.86 15.02 3.54
N LYS A 76 -7.53 15.01 3.44
CA LYS A 76 -6.79 15.41 2.23
C LYS A 76 -7.12 14.54 1.01
N LEU A 77 -7.25 13.23 1.20
CA LEU A 77 -7.60 12.32 0.12
C LEU A 77 -9.03 12.61 -0.38
N SER A 78 -9.97 12.81 0.55
CA SER A 78 -11.37 13.15 0.25
C SER A 78 -11.50 14.43 -0.57
N THR A 79 -10.71 15.47 -0.27
CA THR A 79 -10.71 16.70 -1.09
C THR A 79 -10.12 16.48 -2.49
N SER A 80 -9.10 15.61 -2.60
CA SER A 80 -8.52 15.23 -3.89
C SER A 80 -9.49 14.43 -4.77
N VAL A 81 -10.36 13.61 -4.15
CA VAL A 81 -11.47 12.91 -4.83
C VAL A 81 -12.42 13.91 -5.47
N GLY A 82 -12.90 14.87 -4.67
CA GLY A 82 -13.84 15.90 -5.15
C GLY A 82 -13.26 16.69 -6.33
N ALA A 83 -11.98 17.07 -6.25
CA ALA A 83 -11.29 17.79 -7.32
C ALA A 83 -11.13 16.97 -8.62
N SER A 84 -11.19 15.63 -8.54
CA SER A 84 -10.95 14.73 -9.68
C SER A 84 -12.22 14.03 -10.16
N TRP A 85 -13.40 14.45 -9.68
CA TRP A 85 -14.67 13.75 -9.90
C TRP A 85 -15.02 13.54 -11.38
N GLU A 86 -14.84 14.55 -12.21
CA GLU A 86 -15.11 14.46 -13.65
C GLU A 86 -14.22 13.41 -14.33
N LYS A 87 -12.95 13.33 -13.92
CA LYS A 87 -12.00 12.34 -14.45
C LYS A 87 -12.36 10.91 -14.04
N ILE A 88 -12.84 10.72 -12.80
CA ILE A 88 -13.30 9.41 -12.31
C ILE A 88 -14.47 8.91 -13.17
N ILE A 89 -15.44 9.77 -13.46
CA ILE A 89 -16.60 9.42 -14.29
C ILE A 89 -16.18 9.14 -15.73
N GLN A 90 -15.35 10.00 -16.32
CA GLN A 90 -14.91 9.86 -17.71
C GLN A 90 -14.07 8.61 -17.96
N ALA A 91 -13.21 8.24 -17.01
CA ALA A 91 -12.37 7.05 -17.11
C ALA A 91 -13.19 5.74 -17.04
N GLY A 92 -14.47 5.81 -16.63
CA GLY A 92 -15.48 4.81 -16.94
C GLY A 92 -15.19 3.40 -16.40
N GLY A 93 -15.66 2.39 -17.14
CA GLY A 93 -15.56 0.97 -16.73
C GLY A 93 -14.12 0.43 -16.68
N ALA A 94 -13.16 1.07 -17.35
CA ALA A 94 -11.76 0.62 -17.36
C ALA A 94 -11.14 0.69 -15.95
N LEU A 95 -11.46 1.72 -15.18
CA LEU A 95 -10.99 1.84 -13.78
C LEU A 95 -11.62 0.79 -12.87
N ILE A 96 -12.90 0.49 -13.06
CA ILE A 96 -13.57 -0.57 -12.30
C ILE A 96 -12.90 -1.92 -12.58
N LEU A 97 -12.61 -2.20 -13.86
CA LEU A 97 -11.88 -3.39 -14.28
C LEU A 97 -10.48 -3.47 -13.67
N GLN A 98 -9.76 -2.34 -13.59
CA GLN A 98 -8.45 -2.28 -12.95
C GLN A 98 -8.53 -2.65 -11.46
N GLU A 99 -9.49 -2.10 -10.73
CA GLU A 99 -9.70 -2.43 -9.31
C GLU A 99 -10.20 -3.86 -9.09
N VAL A 100 -10.95 -4.41 -10.05
CA VAL A 100 -11.25 -5.85 -10.08
C VAL A 100 -9.96 -6.67 -10.23
N GLY A 101 -9.02 -6.22 -11.07
CA GLY A 101 -7.69 -6.82 -11.16
C GLY A 101 -6.95 -6.83 -9.82
N HIS A 102 -6.93 -5.70 -9.11
CA HIS A 102 -6.37 -5.62 -7.76
C HIS A 102 -7.07 -6.57 -6.79
N PHE A 103 -8.40 -6.65 -6.85
CA PHE A 103 -9.19 -7.55 -6.02
C PHE A 103 -8.85 -9.02 -6.29
N ILE A 104 -8.75 -9.41 -7.56
CA ILE A 104 -8.39 -10.79 -7.95
C ILE A 104 -6.97 -11.12 -7.45
N GLY A 105 -6.00 -10.24 -7.73
CA GLY A 105 -4.61 -10.47 -7.35
C GLY A 105 -4.42 -10.53 -5.83
N THR A 106 -4.93 -9.55 -5.11
CA THR A 106 -4.69 -9.43 -3.66
C THR A 106 -5.55 -10.44 -2.89
N ILE A 107 -6.84 -10.58 -3.20
CA ILE A 107 -7.75 -11.38 -2.38
C ILE A 107 -7.92 -12.80 -2.93
N LEU A 108 -8.15 -12.99 -4.23
CA LEU A 108 -8.40 -14.34 -4.74
C LEU A 108 -7.12 -15.17 -4.86
N LEU A 109 -5.97 -14.54 -5.10
CA LEU A 109 -4.67 -15.23 -5.15
C LEU A 109 -3.86 -15.05 -3.86
N GLY A 110 -3.74 -13.80 -3.39
CA GLY A 110 -2.91 -13.48 -2.22
C GLY A 110 -3.45 -14.06 -0.90
N LEU A 111 -4.76 -13.97 -0.63
CA LEU A 111 -5.31 -14.45 0.64
C LEU A 111 -5.18 -15.98 0.82
N PRO A 112 -5.51 -16.85 -0.16
CA PRO A 112 -5.26 -18.28 -0.03
C PRO A 112 -3.78 -18.59 0.22
N LEU A 113 -2.87 -17.93 -0.50
CA LEU A 113 -1.44 -18.12 -0.33
C LEU A 113 -0.98 -17.72 1.08
N ALA A 114 -1.44 -16.58 1.59
CA ALA A 114 -1.14 -16.14 2.95
C ALA A 114 -1.61 -17.16 4.01
N ILE A 115 -2.81 -17.72 3.83
CA ILE A 115 -3.34 -18.77 4.73
C ILE A 115 -2.53 -20.07 4.62
N MET A 116 -2.08 -20.45 3.42
CA MET A 116 -1.20 -21.61 3.22
C MET A 116 0.13 -21.44 3.95
N LEU A 117 0.68 -20.22 3.95
CA LEU A 117 1.88 -19.85 4.71
C LEU A 117 1.64 -19.75 6.23
N GLY A 118 0.43 -20.05 6.71
CA GLY A 118 0.11 -20.11 8.13
C GLY A 118 -0.27 -18.76 8.76
N MET A 119 -0.51 -17.72 7.95
CA MET A 119 -0.93 -16.43 8.47
C MET A 119 -2.34 -16.50 9.08
N GLY A 120 -2.52 -15.82 10.21
CA GLY A 120 -3.81 -15.67 10.89
C GLY A 120 -4.64 -14.53 10.29
N ARG A 121 -5.27 -13.73 11.16
CA ARG A 121 -6.04 -12.55 10.71
C ARG A 121 -5.15 -11.46 10.11
N GLU A 122 -3.83 -11.53 10.34
CA GLU A 122 -2.81 -10.79 9.61
C GLU A 122 -2.98 -10.93 8.08
N ALA A 123 -3.41 -12.10 7.60
CA ALA A 123 -3.66 -12.34 6.18
C ALA A 123 -4.72 -11.38 5.64
N VAL A 124 -5.82 -11.16 6.36
CA VAL A 124 -6.88 -10.23 5.93
C VAL A 124 -6.35 -8.82 5.80
N GLY A 125 -5.60 -8.33 6.80
CA GLY A 125 -5.00 -7.00 6.76
C GLY A 125 -3.94 -6.85 5.66
N ALA A 126 -3.21 -7.92 5.35
CA ALA A 126 -2.20 -7.94 4.33
C ALA A 126 -2.78 -7.99 2.89
N THR A 127 -3.87 -8.71 2.68
CA THR A 127 -4.28 -9.09 1.32
C THR A 127 -5.58 -8.45 0.85
N TYR A 128 -6.25 -7.63 1.65
CA TYR A 128 -7.48 -6.96 1.19
C TYR A 128 -7.23 -5.78 0.25
N SER A 129 -5.97 -5.35 0.13
CA SER A 129 -5.52 -4.24 -0.69
C SER A 129 -4.04 -4.40 -1.02
N ILE A 130 -3.49 -3.44 -1.77
CA ILE A 130 -2.06 -3.31 -2.09
C ILE A 130 -1.22 -2.65 -0.97
N GLY A 131 -1.83 -2.38 0.21
CA GLY A 131 -1.12 -1.91 1.40
C GLY A 131 -0.61 -0.47 1.33
N ARG A 132 -1.36 0.46 0.74
CA ARG A 132 -1.04 1.91 0.74
C ARG A 132 -1.62 2.64 1.95
N GLU A 133 -1.22 3.88 2.17
CA GLU A 133 -1.61 4.73 3.31
C GLU A 133 -3.13 4.81 3.57
N PRO A 134 -4.01 4.94 2.54
CA PRO A 134 -5.45 4.91 2.77
C PRO A 134 -5.94 3.59 3.37
N ASN A 135 -5.24 2.49 3.09
CA ASN A 135 -5.55 1.17 3.63
C ASN A 135 -5.20 1.06 5.11
N ILE A 136 -4.05 1.63 5.51
CA ILE A 136 -3.69 1.72 6.92
C ILE A 136 -4.77 2.46 7.70
N ALA A 137 -5.29 3.56 7.15
CA ALA A 137 -6.38 4.32 7.75
C ALA A 137 -7.68 3.50 7.90
N ILE A 138 -8.05 2.71 6.88
CA ILE A 138 -9.24 1.85 6.95
C ILE A 138 -9.09 0.79 8.06
N ILE A 139 -7.93 0.14 8.16
CA ILE A 139 -7.69 -0.89 9.18
C ILE A 139 -7.59 -0.30 10.57
N GLU A 140 -6.95 0.86 10.73
CA GLU A 140 -6.98 1.59 11.99
C GLU A 140 -8.44 1.79 12.41
N ALA A 141 -9.25 2.43 11.55
CA ALA A 141 -10.60 2.84 11.92
C ALA A 141 -11.52 1.66 12.27
N LYS A 142 -11.27 0.48 11.67
CA LYS A 142 -12.10 -0.71 11.85
C LYS A 142 -11.59 -1.68 12.92
N TYR A 143 -10.28 -1.88 13.01
CA TYR A 143 -9.65 -2.91 13.84
C TYR A 143 -8.60 -2.37 14.81
N GLY A 144 -8.06 -1.18 14.57
CA GLY A 144 -6.91 -0.62 15.29
C GLY A 144 -5.58 -1.21 14.80
N LEU A 145 -4.50 -0.40 14.84
CA LEU A 145 -3.18 -0.83 14.37
C LEU A 145 -2.50 -1.91 15.23
N SER A 146 -2.95 -2.08 16.48
CA SER A 146 -2.46 -3.14 17.37
C SER A 146 -3.09 -4.52 17.08
N SER A 147 -4.15 -4.58 16.27
CA SER A 147 -4.81 -5.83 15.89
C SER A 147 -3.93 -6.70 14.97
N PRO A 148 -4.24 -8.01 14.83
CA PRO A 148 -3.64 -8.85 13.80
C PRO A 148 -3.69 -8.24 12.40
N GLU A 149 -4.83 -7.66 12.01
CA GLU A 149 -5.06 -7.00 10.73
C GLU A 149 -4.17 -5.76 10.60
N GLY A 150 -4.04 -4.99 11.68
CA GLY A 150 -3.13 -3.86 11.80
C GLY A 150 -1.69 -4.26 11.52
N ARG A 151 -1.21 -5.36 12.11
CA ARG A 151 0.12 -5.90 11.82
C ARG A 151 0.27 -6.33 10.37
N GLY A 152 -0.76 -6.97 9.81
CA GLY A 152 -0.79 -7.40 8.41
C GLY A 152 -0.66 -6.24 7.42
N VAL A 153 -1.47 -5.19 7.58
CA VAL A 153 -1.45 -4.03 6.68
C VAL A 153 -0.13 -3.25 6.82
N MET A 154 0.40 -3.13 8.03
CA MET A 154 1.69 -2.47 8.26
C MET A 154 2.85 -3.26 7.64
N ALA A 155 2.85 -4.58 7.77
CA ALA A 155 3.86 -5.43 7.14
C ALA A 155 3.83 -5.28 5.61
N MET A 156 2.65 -5.26 5.01
CA MET A 156 2.49 -5.05 3.57
C MET A 156 2.87 -3.66 3.11
N TYR A 157 2.57 -2.63 3.89
CA TYR A 157 3.03 -1.27 3.59
C TYR A 157 4.55 -1.16 3.58
N ILE A 158 5.21 -1.71 4.61
CA ILE A 158 6.67 -1.69 4.76
C ILE A 158 7.33 -2.50 3.63
N CYS A 159 6.97 -3.78 3.51
CA CYS A 159 7.58 -4.68 2.54
C CYS A 159 7.21 -4.28 1.11
N GLY A 160 5.95 -3.88 0.89
CA GLY A 160 5.47 -3.42 -0.40
C GLY A 160 6.20 -2.16 -0.86
N THR A 161 6.47 -1.20 0.02
CA THR A 161 7.22 0.00 -0.37
C THR A 161 8.67 -0.31 -0.71
N LEU A 162 9.30 -1.26 -0.02
CA LEU A 162 10.68 -1.66 -0.27
C LEU A 162 10.83 -2.50 -1.54
N TYR A 163 10.04 -3.57 -1.66
CA TYR A 163 10.20 -4.57 -2.72
C TYR A 163 9.26 -4.35 -3.91
N GLY A 164 8.14 -3.68 -3.72
CA GLY A 164 7.11 -3.62 -4.74
C GLY A 164 7.52 -2.78 -5.96
N ALA A 165 8.37 -1.75 -5.80
CA ALA A 165 8.91 -1.02 -6.95
C ALA A 165 9.80 -1.92 -7.83
N VAL A 166 10.65 -2.75 -7.21
CA VAL A 166 11.50 -3.73 -7.92
C VAL A 166 10.62 -4.73 -8.67
N TRP A 167 9.64 -5.33 -7.98
CA TRP A 167 8.73 -6.30 -8.59
C TRP A 167 7.92 -5.71 -9.73
N MET A 168 7.39 -4.49 -9.56
CA MET A 168 6.61 -3.80 -10.59
C MET A 168 7.46 -3.48 -11.82
N GLY A 169 8.71 -3.04 -11.64
CA GLY A 169 9.62 -2.80 -12.76
C GLY A 169 9.95 -4.08 -13.54
N VAL A 170 10.25 -5.18 -12.83
CA VAL A 170 10.53 -6.48 -13.46
C VAL A 170 9.31 -7.01 -14.21
N ILE A 171 8.14 -7.04 -13.57
CA ILE A 171 6.91 -7.56 -14.17
C ILE A 171 6.50 -6.70 -15.37
N ALA A 172 6.57 -5.37 -15.26
CA ALA A 172 6.26 -4.48 -16.37
C ALA A 172 7.19 -4.73 -17.58
N SER A 173 8.50 -4.89 -17.34
CA SER A 173 9.48 -5.19 -18.38
C SER A 173 9.19 -6.52 -19.09
N VAL A 174 8.90 -7.57 -18.30
CA VAL A 174 8.60 -8.90 -18.85
C VAL A 174 7.32 -8.86 -19.68
N ILE A 175 6.23 -8.32 -19.15
CA ILE A 175 4.94 -8.29 -19.85
C ILE A 175 5.01 -7.41 -21.10
N ALA A 176 5.68 -6.26 -21.02
CA ALA A 176 5.90 -5.40 -22.19
C ALA A 176 6.72 -6.12 -23.27
N GLY A 177 7.76 -6.85 -22.88
CA GLY A 177 8.57 -7.64 -23.81
C GLY A 177 7.83 -8.81 -24.47
N LEU A 178 6.69 -9.25 -23.93
CA LEU A 178 5.84 -10.26 -24.59
C LEU A 178 5.06 -9.68 -25.77
N ASP A 179 4.90 -8.35 -25.85
CA ASP A 179 4.18 -7.63 -26.91
C ASP A 179 2.74 -8.12 -27.16
N ILE A 180 2.11 -8.71 -26.14
CA ILE A 180 0.75 -9.25 -26.20
C ILE A 180 -0.32 -8.23 -25.75
N MET A 181 0.08 -7.13 -25.11
CA MET A 181 -0.82 -6.11 -24.57
C MET A 181 -0.47 -4.73 -25.13
N SER A 182 -1.49 -3.90 -25.34
CA SER A 182 -1.29 -2.51 -25.75
C SER A 182 -0.46 -1.75 -24.70
N PRO A 183 0.48 -0.87 -25.12
CA PRO A 183 1.25 -0.03 -24.20
C PRO A 183 0.38 0.82 -23.27
N LEU A 184 -0.79 1.26 -23.73
CA LEU A 184 -1.74 2.04 -22.91
C LEU A 184 -2.42 1.19 -21.84
N ALA A 185 -2.70 -0.08 -22.12
CA ALA A 185 -3.24 -1.00 -21.13
C ALA A 185 -2.19 -1.31 -20.04
N LEU A 186 -0.93 -1.46 -20.43
CA LEU A 186 0.19 -1.61 -19.51
C LEU A 186 0.41 -0.35 -18.67
N ALA A 187 0.29 0.83 -19.28
CA ALA A 187 0.34 2.11 -18.58
C ALA A 187 -0.78 2.24 -17.53
N MET A 188 -2.01 1.81 -17.84
CA MET A 188 -3.09 1.77 -16.86
C MET A 188 -2.78 0.81 -15.70
N GLY A 189 -2.29 -0.39 -16.00
CA GLY A 189 -1.90 -1.39 -14.99
C GLY A 189 -0.72 -0.96 -14.11
N ALA A 190 0.16 -0.09 -14.61
CA ALA A 190 1.25 0.51 -13.83
C ALA A 190 0.75 1.44 -12.72
N GLY A 191 -0.46 2.00 -12.87
CA GLY A 191 -1.06 2.96 -11.94
C GLY A 191 -1.67 2.31 -10.71
N VAL A 192 -0.83 1.82 -9.79
CA VAL A 192 -1.28 1.10 -8.58
C VAL A 192 -1.49 2.01 -7.36
N GLY A 193 -1.60 3.33 -7.51
CA GLY A 193 -1.73 4.25 -6.37
C GLY A 193 -0.46 4.40 -5.52
N SER A 194 0.72 4.17 -6.12
CA SER A 194 2.03 4.40 -5.52
C SER A 194 2.97 5.08 -6.52
N GLY A 195 3.46 6.26 -6.17
CA GLY A 195 4.38 7.01 -7.05
C GLY A 195 5.70 6.28 -7.33
N SER A 196 6.28 5.58 -6.33
CA SER A 196 7.51 4.81 -6.52
C SER A 196 7.32 3.62 -7.44
N MET A 197 6.21 2.90 -7.30
CA MET A 197 5.89 1.75 -8.14
C MET A 197 5.56 2.17 -9.55
N LEU A 198 4.79 3.25 -9.71
CA LEU A 198 4.47 3.87 -11.00
C LEU A 198 5.75 4.23 -11.74
N ALA A 199 6.68 4.93 -11.10
CA ALA A 199 7.94 5.32 -11.73
C ALA A 199 8.74 4.11 -12.20
N ALA A 200 8.79 3.04 -11.38
CA ALA A 200 9.53 1.82 -11.71
C ALA A 200 8.88 0.99 -12.83
N SER A 201 7.54 0.93 -12.89
CA SER A 201 6.81 0.18 -13.92
C SER A 201 6.69 0.94 -15.24
N VAL A 202 6.66 2.27 -15.22
CA VAL A 202 6.57 3.09 -16.44
C VAL A 202 7.92 3.20 -17.16
N ALA A 203 9.04 3.20 -16.43
CA ALA A 203 10.38 3.28 -17.04
C ALA A 203 10.62 2.30 -18.21
N PRO A 204 10.38 0.98 -18.07
CA PRO A 204 10.57 0.04 -19.18
C PRO A 204 9.56 0.25 -20.32
N LEU A 205 8.34 0.73 -20.03
CA LEU A 205 7.34 1.02 -21.06
C LEU A 205 7.77 2.19 -21.94
N LEU A 206 8.35 3.23 -21.36
CA LEU A 206 8.85 4.39 -22.10
C LEU A 206 10.06 4.03 -22.97
N GLU A 207 10.87 3.07 -22.53
CA GLU A 207 12.02 2.59 -23.30
C GLU A 207 11.58 1.72 -24.49
N LEU A 208 10.61 0.83 -24.27
CA LEU A 208 10.11 -0.07 -25.32
C LEU A 208 9.17 0.62 -26.31
N TYR A 209 8.42 1.63 -25.86
CA TYR A 209 7.40 2.33 -26.64
C TYR A 209 7.58 3.86 -26.61
N PRO A 210 8.71 4.39 -27.11
CA PRO A 210 9.02 5.82 -27.04
C PRO A 210 7.99 6.69 -27.80
N GLU A 211 7.41 6.15 -28.87
CA GLU A 211 6.36 6.81 -29.67
C GLU A 211 5.09 7.08 -28.86
N HIS A 212 4.83 6.29 -27.80
CA HIS A 212 3.66 6.42 -26.93
C HIS A 212 3.99 7.09 -25.59
N ALA A 213 5.18 7.71 -25.44
CA ALA A 213 5.67 8.19 -24.15
C ALA A 213 4.74 9.20 -23.46
N ALA A 214 4.11 10.11 -24.21
CA ALA A 214 3.18 11.10 -23.67
C ALA A 214 1.90 10.43 -23.14
N ASP A 215 1.33 9.51 -23.92
CA ASP A 215 0.11 8.79 -23.54
C ASP A 215 0.36 7.84 -22.37
N ILE A 216 1.49 7.12 -22.37
CA ILE A 216 1.89 6.25 -21.26
C ILE A 216 1.95 7.05 -19.95
N GLN A 217 2.59 8.22 -19.96
CA GLN A 217 2.67 9.07 -18.78
C GLN A 217 1.30 9.57 -18.34
N ALA A 218 0.46 10.02 -19.29
CA ALA A 218 -0.87 10.53 -19.00
C ALA A 218 -1.80 9.46 -18.41
N PHE A 219 -1.87 8.29 -19.05
CA PHE A 219 -2.71 7.17 -18.63
C PHE A 219 -2.25 6.59 -17.29
N SER A 220 -0.95 6.34 -17.13
CA SER A 220 -0.41 5.76 -15.89
C SER A 220 -0.53 6.70 -14.69
N SER A 221 -0.29 8.00 -14.87
CA SER A 221 -0.48 9.01 -13.81
C SER A 221 -1.95 9.15 -13.43
N SER A 222 -2.84 9.15 -14.43
CA SER A 222 -4.29 9.18 -14.20
C SER A 222 -4.74 7.94 -13.46
N ALA A 223 -4.39 6.74 -13.93
CA ALA A 223 -4.70 5.47 -13.28
C ALA A 223 -4.19 5.44 -11.84
N ASN A 224 -2.98 5.92 -11.59
CA ASN A 224 -2.40 5.97 -10.25
C ASN A 224 -3.21 6.88 -9.30
N LEU A 225 -3.57 8.08 -9.75
CA LEU A 225 -4.42 8.99 -8.99
C LEU A 225 -5.79 8.36 -8.73
N MET A 226 -6.37 7.71 -9.74
CA MET A 226 -7.67 7.08 -9.65
C MET A 226 -7.68 5.89 -8.70
N SER A 227 -6.67 5.01 -8.73
CA SER A 227 -6.56 3.90 -7.78
C SER A 227 -6.37 4.37 -6.33
N SER A 228 -5.65 5.47 -6.10
CA SER A 228 -5.57 6.06 -4.76
C SER A 228 -6.91 6.59 -4.24
N VAL A 229 -7.83 6.92 -5.13
CA VAL A 229 -9.12 7.58 -4.84
C VAL A 229 -10.29 6.59 -4.88
N LEU A 230 -10.58 5.99 -6.04
CA LEU A 230 -11.65 5.03 -6.24
C LEU A 230 -11.41 3.75 -5.43
N GLY A 231 -10.16 3.30 -5.38
CA GLY A 231 -9.75 2.13 -4.61
C GLY A 231 -10.21 2.23 -3.16
N LEU A 232 -10.13 3.40 -2.52
CA LEU A 232 -10.58 3.62 -1.14
C LEU A 232 -12.02 3.11 -0.90
N TYR A 233 -12.95 3.49 -1.78
CA TYR A 233 -14.35 3.09 -1.66
C TYR A 233 -14.53 1.59 -1.86
N ILE A 234 -13.86 1.03 -2.86
CA ILE A 234 -13.89 -0.41 -3.14
C ILE A 234 -13.31 -1.18 -1.95
N TYR A 235 -12.23 -0.70 -1.34
CA TYR A 235 -11.61 -1.33 -0.18
C TYR A 235 -12.53 -1.35 1.04
N ILE A 236 -13.21 -0.23 1.32
CA ILE A 236 -14.14 -0.11 2.46
C ILE A 236 -15.37 -1.00 2.28
N PHE A 237 -16.04 -0.87 1.14
CA PHE A 237 -17.36 -1.47 0.91
C PHE A 237 -17.31 -2.89 0.38
N PHE A 238 -16.21 -3.29 -0.27
CA PHE A 238 -16.12 -4.58 -0.95
C PHE A 238 -14.91 -5.41 -0.52
N SER A 239 -13.68 -4.94 -0.77
CA SER A 239 -12.48 -5.77 -0.62
C SER A 239 -12.26 -6.23 0.81
N LEU A 240 -12.40 -5.35 1.81
CA LEU A 240 -12.19 -5.73 3.21
C LEU A 240 -13.27 -6.67 3.77
N PRO A 241 -14.59 -6.39 3.60
CA PRO A 241 -15.64 -7.35 3.94
C PRO A 241 -15.43 -8.71 3.27
N PHE A 242 -15.13 -8.72 1.97
CA PHE A 242 -14.95 -9.94 1.20
C PHE A 242 -13.72 -10.74 1.63
N ALA A 243 -12.57 -10.08 1.84
CA ALA A 243 -11.36 -10.73 2.34
C ALA A 243 -11.60 -11.39 3.71
N SER A 244 -12.29 -10.70 4.62
CA SER A 244 -12.64 -11.28 5.91
C SER A 244 -13.61 -12.47 5.78
N PHE A 245 -14.59 -12.39 4.88
CA PHE A 245 -15.50 -13.50 4.58
C PHE A 245 -14.75 -14.72 4.04
N LEU A 246 -13.91 -14.52 3.02
CA LEU A 246 -13.16 -15.58 2.36
C LEU A 246 -12.18 -16.24 3.33
N TYR A 247 -11.48 -15.46 4.16
CA TYR A 247 -10.60 -15.99 5.20
C TYR A 247 -11.35 -16.93 6.15
N ASN A 248 -12.50 -16.50 6.67
CA ASN A 248 -13.31 -17.32 7.57
C ASN A 248 -13.79 -18.61 6.90
N LYS A 249 -14.18 -18.54 5.62
CA LYS A 249 -14.62 -19.71 4.85
C LYS A 249 -13.48 -20.71 4.63
N LEU A 250 -12.30 -20.23 4.24
CA LEU A 250 -11.11 -21.07 4.01
C LEU A 250 -10.60 -21.70 5.29
N LYS A 251 -10.56 -20.94 6.39
CA LYS A 251 -10.14 -21.47 7.70
C LYS A 251 -11.09 -22.56 8.21
N ARG A 252 -12.41 -22.36 8.06
CA ARG A 252 -13.41 -23.38 8.41
C ARG A 252 -13.23 -24.67 7.62
N LYS A 253 -12.99 -24.59 6.31
CA LYS A 253 -12.71 -25.77 5.48
C LYS A 253 -11.46 -26.54 5.92
N ARG A 254 -10.41 -25.82 6.32
CA ARG A 254 -9.17 -26.45 6.81
C ARG A 254 -9.38 -27.16 8.15
N ALA A 255 -10.18 -26.58 9.04
CA ALA A 255 -10.53 -27.20 10.33
C ALA A 255 -11.41 -28.45 10.17
N THR A 256 -12.33 -28.48 9.21
CA THR A 256 -13.11 -29.69 8.90
C THR A 256 -12.25 -30.76 8.25
N ALA A 257 -11.38 -30.39 7.30
CA ALA A 257 -10.50 -31.35 6.63
C ALA A 257 -9.49 -32.01 7.59
N SER A 258 -9.02 -31.31 8.63
CA SER A 258 -8.16 -31.91 9.66
C SER A 258 -8.90 -32.88 10.58
N ALA A 259 -10.20 -32.65 10.83
CA ALA A 259 -11.02 -33.51 11.69
C ALA A 259 -11.44 -34.82 11.00
N ASP A 260 -11.47 -34.86 9.67
CA ASP A 260 -11.76 -36.08 8.90
C ASP A 260 -10.51 -36.98 8.70
N THR A 261 -9.33 -36.50 9.08
CA THR A 261 -8.03 -37.21 8.97
C THR A 261 -7.47 -37.74 10.28
N GLU A 262 -8.14 -37.49 11.42
CA GLU A 262 -7.86 -38.08 12.74
C GLU A 262 -8.85 -39.19 13.08
#